data_AF-A0A1M6NKE1-F1
#
_entry.id   AF-A0A1M6NKE1-F1
#
_cell.length_a   1.000
_cell.length_b   1.000
_cell.length_c   1.000
_cell.angle_alpha   90.00
_cell.angle_beta   90.00
_cell.angle_gamma   90.00
#
_symmetry.space_group_name_H-M   'P 1'
#
loop_
_entity.id
_entity.type
_entity.pdbx_description
1 polymer ?
#
loop_
_entity_poly.entity_id
_entity_poly.type
_entity_poly.pdbx_seq_one_letter_code
_entity_poly.pdbx_strand_id
1 'polypeptide(L)' 'MKKQLLLNKLSLIVATTFFAFAAFQKNIYFVLLGLAMMGYSIYKIRKLKIRK' A
#
# COMPACT_ATOMS: atom_id res chain seq x y z
N MET A 1 1.04 -0.85 -19.77
CA MET A 1 1.99 -0.80 -18.63
C MET A 1 2.00 0.51 -17.82
N LYS A 2 1.99 1.73 -18.41
CA LYS A 2 2.00 3.00 -17.60
C LYS A 2 0.78 3.14 -16.67
N LYS A 3 -0.42 2.74 -17.11
CA LYS A 3 -1.68 2.80 -16.33
C LYS A 3 -1.67 1.93 -15.06
N GLN A 4 -1.11 0.71 -15.12
CA GLN A 4 -1.00 -0.19 -13.96
C GLN A 4 -0.05 0.36 -12.88
N LEU A 5 1.01 1.04 -13.29
CA LEU A 5 1.97 1.66 -12.37
C LEU A 5 1.34 2.84 -11.64
N LEU A 6 0.47 3.60 -12.32
CA LEU A 6 -0.28 4.71 -11.75
C LEU A 6 -1.35 4.23 -10.75
N LEU A 7 -2.10 3.17 -11.11
CA LEU A 7 -3.09 2.54 -10.22
C LEU A 7 -2.45 1.98 -8.94
N ASN A 8 -1.27 1.36 -9.03
CA ASN A 8 -0.59 0.88 -7.84
C ASN A 8 -0.07 2.02 -6.94
N LYS A 9 0.34 3.16 -7.50
CA LYS A 9 0.69 4.34 -6.70
C LYS A 9 -0.53 4.91 -5.97
N LEU A 10 -1.69 4.96 -6.62
CA LEU A 10 -2.95 5.37 -5.98
C LEU A 10 -3.35 4.38 -4.87
N SER A 11 -3.25 3.07 -5.13
CA SER A 11 -3.46 2.03 -4.12
C SER A 11 -2.53 2.21 -2.92
N LEU A 12 -1.27 2.57 -3.15
CA LEU A 12 -0.32 2.84 -2.08
C LEU A 12 -0.78 4.03 -1.24
N ILE A 13 -1.15 5.15 -1.88
CA ILE A 13 -1.65 6.37 -1.20
C ILE A 13 -2.83 6.03 -0.29
N VAL A 14 -3.83 5.29 -0.80
CA VAL A 14 -5.00 4.84 -0.04
C VAL A 14 -4.61 3.94 1.14
N ALA A 15 -3.65 3.03 0.97
CA ALA A 15 -3.17 2.20 2.08
C ALA A 15 -2.47 3.03 3.17
N THR A 16 -1.71 4.06 2.79
CA THR A 16 -1.08 5.03 3.71
C THR A 16 -2.10 5.78 4.55
N THR A 17 -3.17 6.29 3.94
CA THR A 17 -4.20 7.07 4.66
C THR A 17 -5.02 6.17 5.58
N PHE A 18 -5.33 4.95 5.15
CA PHE A 18 -5.96 3.94 6.00
C PHE A 18 -5.09 3.60 7.21
N PHE A 19 -3.79 3.40 7.00
CA PHE A 19 -2.84 3.13 8.08
C PHE A 19 -2.76 4.29 9.10
N ALA A 20 -2.70 5.54 8.63
CA ALA A 20 -2.69 6.71 9.49
C ALA A 20 -3.97 6.80 10.36
N PHE A 21 -5.13 6.52 9.77
CA PHE A 21 -6.40 6.50 10.49
C PHE A 21 -6.48 5.35 11.51
N ALA A 22 -6.02 4.16 11.13
CA ALA A 22 -5.92 3.00 12.03
C ALA A 22 -5.01 3.25 13.23
N ALA A 23 -3.88 3.95 13.01
CA ALA A 23 -2.96 4.36 14.06
C ALA A 23 -3.62 5.36 15.03
N PHE A 24 -4.43 6.29 14.51
CA PHE A 24 -5.18 7.24 15.31
C PHE A 24 -6.21 6.55 16.22
N GLN A 25 -6.84 5.48 15.72
CA GLN A 25 -7.80 4.68 16.47
C GLN A 25 -7.14 3.77 17.54
N LYS A 26 -5.81 3.78 17.65
CA LYS A 26 -4.99 2.93 18.54
C LYS A 26 -5.32 1.44 18.44
N ASN A 27 -5.85 0.99 17.31
CA ASN A 27 -6.19 -0.40 17.09
C ASN A 27 -5.03 -1.14 16.41
N ILE A 28 -4.24 -1.85 17.22
CA ILE A 28 -3.04 -2.59 16.80
C ILE A 28 -3.32 -3.54 15.63
N TYR A 29 -4.49 -4.17 15.57
CA TYR A 29 -4.85 -5.09 14.49
C TYR A 29 -4.97 -4.38 13.14
N PHE A 30 -5.61 -3.20 13.11
CA PHE A 30 -5.73 -2.42 11.87
C PHE A 30 -4.40 -1.81 11.43
N VAL A 31 -3.54 -1.44 12.38
CA VAL A 31 -2.17 -0.96 12.10
C VAL A 31 -1.35 -2.07 11.43
N LEU A 32 -1.37 -3.29 11.96
CA LEU A 32 -0.71 -4.45 11.35
C LEU A 32 -1.25 -4.77 9.95
N LEU A 33 -2.57 -4.69 9.79
CA LEU A 33 -3.23 -4.94 8.50
C LEU A 33 -2.87 -3.88 7.45
N GLY A 34 -2.77 -2.61 7.86
CA GLY A 34 -2.28 -1.51 7.01
C GLY A 34 -0.82 -1.67 6.59
N LEU A 35 0.06 -2.10 7.51
CA LEU A 35 1.47 -2.42 7.22
C LEU A 35 1.60 -3.55 6.20
N ALA A 36 0.83 -4.63 6.37
CA ALA A 36 0.81 -5.74 5.42
C ALA A 36 0.35 -5.31 4.02
N MET A 37 -0.71 -4.49 3.93
CA MET A 37 -1.20 -3.92 2.67
C MET A 37 -0.16 -3.02 1.99
N MET A 38 0.51 -2.15 2.74
CA MET A 38 1.60 -1.31 2.22
C MET A 38 2.75 -2.15 1.68
N GLY A 39 3.23 -3.12 2.47
CA GLY A 39 4.31 -4.02 2.07
C GLY A 39 3.99 -4.78 0.79
N TYR A 40 2.76 -5.30 0.68
CA TYR A 40 2.29 -5.98 -0.52
C TYR A 40 2.23 -5.05 -1.74
N SER A 41 1.72 -3.83 -1.57
CA SER A 41 1.61 -2.85 -2.66
C SER A 41 3.00 -2.42 -3.17
N ILE A 42 3.97 -2.21 -2.26
CA ILE A 42 5.38 -1.93 -2.60
C ILE A 42 6.00 -3.12 -3.34
N TYR A 43 5.81 -4.35 -2.86
CA TYR A 43 6.31 -5.55 -3.51
C TYR A 43 5.77 -5.68 -4.95
N LYS A 44 4.47 -5.43 -5.14
CA LYS A 44 3.81 -5.45 -6.45
C LYS A 44 4.36 -4.38 -7.39
N ILE A 45 4.61 -3.16 -6.89
CA ILE A 45 5.24 -2.07 -7.67
C ILE A 45 6.66 -2.46 -8.09
N ARG A 46 7.46 -3.03 -7.17
CA ARG A 46 8.82 -3.50 -7.46
C ARG A 46 8.82 -4.59 -8.53
N LYS A 47 7.96 -5.61 -8.40
CA LYS A 47 7.84 -6.71 -9.36
C LYS A 47 7.44 -6.21 -10.76
N LEU A 48 6.55 -5.23 -10.84
CA LEU A 48 6.14 -4.61 -12.12
C LEU A 48 7.21 -3.71 -12.74
N LYS A 49 8.11 -3.14 -11.92
CA LYS A 49 9.26 -2.36 -12.40
C LYS A 49 10.37 -3.25 -12.95
N ILE A 50 10.58 -4.43 -12.38
CA ILE A 50 11.60 -5.42 -12.80
C ILE A 50 11.20 -6.17 -14.07
N ARG A 51 9.89 -6.33 -14.34
CA ARG A 51 9.37 -7.00 -15.55
C ARG A 51 9.35 -6.10 -16.81
N LYS A 52 9.96 -4.92 -16.75
CA LYS A 52 10.08 -3.93 -17.81
C LYS A 52 11.53 -3.83 -18.23
#